data_AF-A0A8J7S244-F1
#
_entry.id   AF-A0A8J7S244-F1
#
_cell.length_a   1.000
_cell.length_b   1.000
_cell.length_c   1.000
_cell.angle_alpha   90.00
_cell.angle_beta   90.00
_cell.angle_gamma   90.00
#
_symmetry.space_group_name_H-M   'P 1'
#
loop_
_entity.id
_entity.type
_entity.pdbx_description
1 polymer ?
#
loop_
_entity_poly.entity_id
_entity_poly.type
_entity_poly.pdbx_seq_one_letter_code
_entity_poly.pdbx_strand_id
1 'polypeptide(L)'
;MPHQETYKAPDGGWVCFHCGERFMSPGAAADHFGETQDYQPACVMMVELGRERGLIMELRKAQREVRWQEERIEQLEYQAAVDADNWTRIVGLKRAHNVAFELDCMEGRALAAEAVLAEIESRWPALVQASRRRVEFQARKA
;
A
#
# COMPACT_ATOMS: atom_id res chain seq x y z
N MET A 1 9.57 -4.41 -4.62
CA MET A 1 10.57 -5.19 -5.40
C MET A 1 11.94 -4.70 -4.96
N PRO A 2 12.90 -5.55 -4.56
CA PRO A 2 14.23 -5.07 -4.25
C PRO A 2 14.86 -4.53 -5.54
N HIS A 3 15.26 -3.26 -5.54
CA HIS A 3 15.98 -2.65 -6.65
C HIS A 3 17.27 -3.45 -6.84
N GLN A 4 17.34 -4.31 -7.86
CA GLN A 4 18.60 -4.93 -8.24
C GLN A 4 19.53 -3.80 -8.69
N GLU A 5 20.57 -3.52 -7.90
CA GLU A 5 21.64 -2.63 -8.30
C GLU A 5 22.26 -3.20 -9.58
N THR A 6 21.89 -2.63 -10.72
CA THR A 6 22.25 -3.13 -12.04
C THR A 6 23.71 -2.82 -12.37
N TYR A 7 24.38 -2.02 -11.54
CA TYR A 7 25.73 -1.54 -11.76
C TYR A 7 26.59 -1.72 -10.52
N LYS A 8 27.73 -2.41 -10.68
CA LYS A 8 28.78 -2.43 -9.66
C LYS A 8 29.36 -1.02 -9.53
N ALA A 9 29.48 -0.53 -8.30
CA ALA A 9 30.12 0.75 -8.02
C ALA A 9 31.54 0.80 -8.66
N PRO A 10 31.93 1.90 -9.31
CA PRO A 10 33.28 2.03 -9.85
C PRO A 10 34.31 1.99 -8.71
N ASP A 11 35.45 1.31 -8.92
CA ASP A 11 36.49 1.17 -7.88
C ASP A 11 37.05 2.53 -7.40
N GLY A 12 36.90 3.59 -8.19
CA GLY A 12 37.28 4.97 -7.87
C GLY A 12 36.13 5.90 -7.45
N GLY A 13 34.92 5.38 -7.27
CA GLY A 13 33.71 6.19 -7.04
C GLY A 13 33.21 6.91 -8.30
N TRP A 14 32.23 7.80 -8.11
CA TRP A 14 31.59 8.56 -9.18
C TRP A 14 32.22 9.94 -9.31
N VAL A 15 32.41 10.43 -10.53
CA VAL A 15 32.94 11.78 -10.78
C VAL A 15 31.96 12.56 -11.63
N CYS A 16 31.60 13.76 -11.20
CA CYS A 16 30.71 14.62 -11.98
C CYS A 16 31.46 15.26 -13.15
N PHE A 17 30.92 15.09 -14.37
CA PHE A 17 31.49 15.71 -15.57
C PHE A 17 31.45 17.24 -15.54
N HIS A 18 30.43 17.84 -14.91
CA HIS A 18 30.23 19.29 -14.92
C HIS A 18 31.13 20.04 -13.93
N CYS A 19 31.39 19.47 -12.75
CA CYS A 19 32.15 20.15 -11.69
C CYS A 19 33.42 19.41 -11.24
N GLY A 20 33.64 18.18 -11.68
CA GLY A 20 34.80 17.36 -11.30
C GLY A 20 34.75 16.78 -9.87
N GLU A 21 33.67 17.00 -9.12
CA GLU A 21 33.52 16.49 -7.74
C GLU A 21 33.45 14.95 -7.76
N ARG A 22 34.15 14.32 -6.81
CA ARG A 22 34.22 12.86 -6.66
C ARG A 22 33.43 12.40 -5.44
N PHE A 23 32.61 11.37 -5.62
CA PHE A 23 31.75 10.78 -4.60
C PHE A 23 32.15 9.33 -4.36
N MET A 24 32.40 8.98 -3.10
CA MET A 24 32.83 7.64 -2.70
C MET A 24 31.68 6.78 -2.14
N SER A 25 30.52 7.39 -1.88
CA SER A 25 29.33 6.67 -1.42
C SER A 25 28.18 6.83 -2.42
N PRO A 26 27.33 5.79 -2.57
CA PRO A 26 26.13 5.88 -3.41
C PRO A 26 25.22 7.03 -2.99
N GLY A 27 25.03 7.24 -1.68
CA GLY A 27 24.19 8.33 -1.16
C GLY A 27 24.69 9.72 -1.55
N ALA A 28 26.01 9.97 -1.43
CA ALA A 28 26.57 11.26 -1.83
C ALA A 28 26.51 11.49 -3.34
N ALA A 29 26.68 10.42 -4.13
CA ALA A 29 26.48 10.48 -5.58
C ALA A 29 25.01 10.77 -5.92
N ALA A 30 24.05 10.11 -5.27
CA ALA A 30 22.62 10.33 -5.47
C ALA A 30 22.20 11.76 -5.07
N ASP A 31 22.75 12.31 -3.98
CA ASP A 31 22.52 13.70 -3.59
C ASP A 31 23.09 14.72 -4.58
N HIS A 32 24.07 14.33 -5.40
CA HIS A 32 24.61 15.19 -6.46
C HIS A 32 23.97 15.00 -7.83
N PHE A 33 23.83 13.76 -8.31
CA PHE A 33 23.30 13.48 -9.65
C PHE A 33 21.77 13.46 -9.63
N GLY A 34 21.20 12.77 -8.66
CA GLY A 34 19.77 12.51 -8.53
C GLY A 34 19.56 11.01 -8.42
N GLU A 35 18.30 10.61 -8.29
CA GLU A 35 17.92 9.20 -8.15
C GLU A 35 17.84 8.48 -9.51
N THR A 36 17.44 9.20 -10.56
CA THR A 36 17.37 8.69 -11.94
C THR A 36 18.24 9.52 -12.89
N GLN A 37 18.47 8.98 -14.09
CA GLN A 37 19.31 9.62 -15.12
C GLN A 37 18.72 10.93 -15.66
N ASP A 38 17.42 11.15 -15.47
CA ASP A 38 16.70 12.33 -15.94
C ASP A 38 16.83 13.53 -14.99
N TYR A 39 17.39 13.32 -13.79
CA TYR A 39 17.57 14.40 -12.83
C TYR A 39 18.69 15.34 -13.27
N GLN A 40 18.44 16.63 -13.09
CA GLN A 40 19.46 17.64 -13.25
C GLN A 40 20.47 17.59 -12.10
N PRO A 41 21.79 17.53 -12.37
CA PRO A 41 22.80 17.49 -11.32
C PRO A 41 22.81 18.75 -10.45
N ALA A 42 23.05 18.59 -9.16
CA ALA A 42 23.06 19.66 -8.17
C ALA A 42 24.06 20.78 -8.52
N CYS A 43 25.20 20.47 -9.14
CA CYS A 43 26.15 21.49 -9.59
C CYS A 43 25.59 22.40 -10.68
N VAL A 44 24.74 21.89 -11.57
CA VAL A 44 24.08 22.69 -12.61
C VAL A 44 22.99 23.54 -11.97
N MET A 45 22.18 22.94 -11.09
CA MET A 45 21.16 23.66 -10.31
C MET A 45 21.77 24.80 -9.46
N MET A 46 22.96 24.59 -8.89
CA MET A 46 23.68 25.63 -8.14
C MET A 46 24.05 26.84 -9.01
N VAL A 47 24.34 26.64 -10.29
CA VAL A 47 24.63 27.75 -11.21
C VAL A 47 23.35 28.51 -11.54
N GLU A 48 22.24 27.81 -11.74
CA GLU A 48 20.95 28.39 -12.12
C GLU A 48 20.23 29.10 -10.96
N LEU A 49 20.35 28.57 -9.74
CA LEU A 49 19.56 29.00 -8.57
C LEU A 49 20.36 29.84 -7.55
N GLY A 50 21.59 30.24 -7.84
CA GLY A 50 22.34 31.20 -6.99
C GLY A 50 23.25 30.59 -5.91
N ARG A 51 23.77 29.37 -6.13
CA ARG A 51 24.79 28.67 -5.31
C ARG A 51 24.37 28.29 -3.87
N GLU A 52 23.08 28.20 -3.58
CA GLU A 52 22.61 27.75 -2.27
C GLU A 52 22.52 26.22 -2.17
N ARG A 53 23.62 25.57 -1.76
CA ARG A 53 23.71 24.11 -1.61
C ARG A 53 22.65 23.54 -0.65
N GLY A 54 22.36 24.25 0.45
CA GLY A 54 21.38 23.83 1.45
C GLY A 54 19.95 23.70 0.90
N LEU A 55 19.51 24.67 0.10
CA LEU A 55 18.19 24.63 -0.53
C LEU A 55 18.05 23.49 -1.53
N ILE A 56 19.10 23.20 -2.29
CA ILE A 56 19.10 22.09 -3.26
C ILE A 56 19.02 20.74 -2.55
N MET A 57 19.69 20.59 -1.41
CA MET A 57 19.61 19.37 -0.61
C MET A 57 18.20 19.16 -0.03
N GLU A 58 17.59 20.21 0.53
CA GLU A 58 16.21 20.13 1.04
C GLU A 58 15.21 19.87 -0.08
N LEU A 59 15.39 20.48 -1.26
CA LEU A 59 14.58 20.20 -2.44
C LEU A 59 14.67 18.71 -2.83
N ARG A 60 15.88 18.14 -2.88
CA ARG A 60 16.07 16.72 -3.21
C ARG A 60 15.44 15.79 -2.18
N LYS A 61 15.52 16.15 -0.89
CA LYS A 61 14.83 15.42 0.17
C LYS A 61 13.31 15.47 0.01
N ALA A 62 12.76 16.65 -0.28
CA ALA A 62 11.33 16.82 -0.53
C ALA A 62 10.87 16.04 -1.76
N GLN A 63 11.65 16.05 -2.86
CA GLN A 63 11.35 15.28 -4.07
C GLN A 63 11.30 13.77 -3.80
N ARG A 64 12.23 13.22 -3.00
CA ARG A 64 12.21 11.82 -2.59
C ARG A 64 10.97 11.47 -1.77
N GLU A 65 10.59 12.36 -0.84
CA GLU A 65 9.39 12.15 -0.04
C GLU A 65 8.13 12.15 -0.90
N VAL A 66 7.99 13.10 -1.83
CA VAL A 66 6.84 13.14 -2.76
C VAL A 66 6.74 11.84 -3.56
N ARG A 67 7.85 11.38 -4.15
CA ARG A 67 7.88 10.11 -4.89
C ARG A 67 7.45 8.93 -4.02
N TRP A 68 7.96 8.84 -2.80
CA TRP A 68 7.58 7.78 -1.85
C TRP A 68 6.08 7.80 -1.54
N GLN A 69 5.50 8.99 -1.36
CA GLN A 69 4.07 9.14 -1.14
C GLN A 69 3.27 8.77 -2.40
N GLU A 70 3.72 9.15 -3.59
CA GLU A 70 3.08 8.78 -4.86
C GLU A 70 3.04 7.26 -5.07
N GLU A 71 4.18 6.56 -4.88
CA GLU A 71 4.25 5.10 -4.96
C GLU A 71 3.31 4.42 -3.95
N ARG A 72 3.24 4.98 -2.73
CA ARG A 72 2.35 4.49 -1.68
C ARG A 72 0.88 4.72 -2.03
N ILE A 73 0.53 5.87 -2.60
CA ILE A 73 -0.83 6.18 -3.06
C ILE A 73 -1.24 5.20 -4.16
N GLU A 74 -0.39 5.00 -5.17
CA GLU A 74 -0.66 4.06 -6.26
C GLU A 74 -0.92 2.64 -5.72
N GLN A 75 -0.10 2.19 -4.77
CA GLN A 75 -0.29 0.89 -4.13
C GLN A 75 -1.62 0.78 -3.36
N LEU A 76 -2.00 1.83 -2.63
CA LEU A 76 -3.26 1.87 -1.89
C LEU A 76 -4.47 1.94 -2.81
N GLU A 77 -4.39 2.69 -3.91
CA GLU A 77 -5.44 2.76 -4.93
C GLU A 77 -5.66 1.41 -5.60
N TYR A 78 -4.57 0.69 -5.93
CA TYR A 78 -4.66 -0.67 -6.44
C TYR A 78 -5.35 -1.62 -5.45
N GLN A 79 -4.96 -1.58 -4.17
CA GLN A 79 -5.59 -2.39 -3.13
C GLN A 79 -7.09 -2.09 -3.00
N ALA A 80 -7.45 -0.80 -2.91
CA ALA A 80 -8.85 -0.39 -2.82
C ALA A 80 -9.67 -0.82 -4.03
N ALA A 81 -9.10 -0.81 -5.24
CA ALA A 81 -9.75 -1.27 -6.45
C ALA A 81 -9.99 -2.79 -6.43
N VAL A 82 -8.99 -3.58 -6.02
CA VAL A 82 -9.11 -5.04 -5.88
C VAL A 82 -10.16 -5.41 -4.84
N ASP A 83 -10.15 -4.74 -3.69
CA ASP A 83 -11.13 -4.96 -2.63
C ASP A 83 -12.55 -4.62 -3.13
N ALA A 84 -12.72 -3.48 -3.80
CA ALA A 84 -14.01 -3.09 -4.38
C ALA A 84 -14.53 -4.12 -5.39
N ASP A 85 -13.68 -4.70 -6.24
CA ASP A 85 -14.07 -5.75 -7.19
C ASP A 85 -14.49 -7.05 -6.48
N ASN A 86 -13.69 -7.50 -5.51
CA ASN A 86 -14.00 -8.68 -4.67
C ASN A 86 -15.39 -8.53 -4.02
N TRP A 87 -15.67 -7.37 -3.45
CA TRP A 87 -16.97 -7.10 -2.82
C TRP A 87 -18.10 -6.94 -3.82
N THR A 88 -17.86 -6.32 -4.97
CA THR A 88 -18.84 -6.25 -6.07
C THR A 88 -19.25 -7.66 -6.50
N ARG A 89 -18.31 -8.60 -6.55
CA ARG A 89 -18.58 -10.01 -6.85
C ARG A 89 -19.43 -10.72 -5.79
N ILE A 90 -19.20 -10.44 -4.50
CA ILE A 90 -19.92 -11.09 -3.39
C ILE A 90 -21.35 -10.55 -3.26
N VAL A 91 -21.53 -9.23 -3.39
CA VAL A 91 -22.78 -8.54 -3.04
C VAL A 91 -23.57 -8.08 -4.27
N GLY A 92 -22.95 -8.08 -5.46
CA GLY A 92 -23.57 -7.61 -6.71
C GLY A 92 -23.72 -6.08 -6.80
N LEU A 93 -23.18 -5.33 -5.85
CA LEU A 93 -23.35 -3.87 -5.74
C LEU A 93 -22.18 -3.14 -6.40
N LYS A 94 -22.48 -2.18 -7.28
CA LYS A 94 -21.49 -1.48 -8.12
C LYS A 94 -20.79 -0.28 -7.46
N ARG A 95 -21.12 0.07 -6.21
CA ARG A 95 -20.56 1.25 -5.52
C ARG A 95 -20.05 0.87 -4.15
N ALA A 96 -18.84 1.35 -3.81
CA ALA A 96 -18.18 1.07 -2.54
C ALA A 96 -19.04 1.44 -1.31
N HIS A 97 -19.73 2.58 -1.34
CA HIS A 97 -20.67 2.98 -0.28
C HIS A 97 -21.77 1.91 -0.03
N ASN A 98 -22.35 1.36 -1.11
CA ASN A 98 -23.43 0.40 -0.99
C ASN A 98 -22.90 -0.96 -0.49
N VAL A 99 -21.69 -1.32 -0.90
CA VAL A 99 -20.98 -2.48 -0.36
C VAL A 99 -20.77 -2.34 1.15
N ALA A 100 -20.24 -1.20 1.61
CA ALA A 100 -19.98 -0.97 3.03
C ALA A 100 -21.27 -0.99 3.86
N PHE A 101 -22.34 -0.36 3.34
CA PHE A 101 -23.65 -0.39 3.98
C PHE A 101 -24.24 -1.81 4.08
N GLU A 102 -24.15 -2.62 3.02
CA GLU A 102 -24.66 -3.99 3.07
C GLU A 102 -23.83 -4.88 3.99
N LEU A 103 -22.51 -4.69 4.05
CA LEU A 103 -21.64 -5.39 5.00
C LEU A 103 -22.05 -5.10 6.46
N ASP A 104 -22.26 -3.83 6.79
CA ASP A 104 -22.74 -3.40 8.12
C ASP A 104 -24.11 -4.03 8.45
N CYS A 105 -25.03 -4.06 7.48
CA CYS A 105 -26.33 -4.72 7.62
C CYS A 105 -26.21 -6.25 7.79
N MET A 106 -25.25 -6.90 7.11
CA MET A 106 -24.97 -8.33 7.26
C MET A 106 -24.42 -8.64 8.65
N GLU A 107 -23.49 -7.84 9.15
CA GLU A 107 -22.91 -7.98 10.48
C GLU A 107 -23.97 -7.81 11.57
N GLY A 108 -24.81 -6.78 11.47
CA GLY A 108 -25.93 -6.58 12.40
C GLY A 108 -26.93 -7.75 12.40
N ARG A 109 -27.25 -8.30 11.22
CA ARG A 109 -28.10 -9.49 11.11
C ARG A 109 -27.45 -10.73 11.75
N ALA A 110 -26.15 -10.92 11.59
CA ALA A 110 -25.42 -12.04 12.17
C ALA A 110 -25.42 -11.97 13.70
N LEU A 111 -25.08 -10.80 14.26
CA LEU A 111 -25.10 -10.57 15.72
C LEU A 111 -26.49 -10.79 16.31
N ALA A 112 -27.54 -10.29 15.65
CA ALA A 112 -28.91 -10.51 16.09
C ALA A 112 -29.29 -12.00 16.05
N ALA A 113 -28.91 -12.72 15.01
CA ALA A 113 -29.15 -14.16 14.91
C ALA A 113 -28.41 -14.94 16.00
N GLU A 114 -27.16 -14.59 16.29
CA GLU A 114 -26.37 -15.20 17.37
C GLU A 114 -27.01 -14.96 18.74
N ALA A 115 -27.47 -13.73 19.02
CA ALA A 115 -28.17 -13.42 20.26
C ALA A 115 -29.46 -14.22 20.43
N VAL A 116 -30.27 -14.33 19.36
CA VAL A 116 -31.48 -15.15 19.35
C VAL A 116 -31.15 -16.63 19.58
N LEU A 117 -30.12 -17.15 18.91
CA LEU A 117 -29.69 -18.54 19.09
C LEU A 117 -29.21 -18.80 20.51
N ALA A 118 -28.49 -17.87 21.13
CA ALA A 118 -28.06 -17.98 22.53
C ALA A 118 -29.26 -18.00 23.50
N GLU A 119 -30.28 -17.17 23.27
CA GLU A 119 -31.51 -17.19 24.06
C GLU A 119 -32.25 -18.53 23.90
N ILE A 120 -32.39 -19.02 22.67
CA ILE A 120 -33.03 -20.31 22.39
C ILE A 120 -32.22 -21.46 23.01
N GLU A 121 -30.89 -21.44 22.94
CA GLU A 121 -30.02 -22.46 23.53
C GLU A 121 -30.11 -22.47 25.06
N SER A 122 -30.23 -21.29 25.68
CA SER A 122 -30.47 -21.16 27.11
C SER A 122 -31.81 -21.75 27.56
N ARG A 123 -32.87 -21.53 26.79
CA ARG A 123 -34.23 -22.00 27.12
C ARG A 123 -34.51 -23.44 26.70
N TRP A 124 -33.99 -23.86 25.55
CA TRP A 124 -34.27 -25.14 24.90
C TRP A 124 -33.00 -25.73 24.23
N PRO A 125 -32.01 -26.15 25.03
CA PRO A 125 -30.72 -26.62 24.51
C PRO A 125 -30.86 -27.86 23.60
N ALA A 126 -31.81 -28.75 23.90
CA ALA A 126 -32.08 -29.94 23.09
C ALA A 126 -32.56 -29.61 21.67
N LEU A 127 -33.31 -28.50 21.50
CA LEU A 127 -33.80 -28.05 20.19
C LEU A 127 -32.65 -27.56 19.32
N VAL A 128 -31.74 -26.75 19.88
CA VAL A 128 -30.57 -26.23 19.18
C VAL A 128 -29.63 -27.37 18.79
N GLN A 129 -29.36 -28.32 19.69
CA GLN A 129 -28.54 -29.49 19.36
C GLN A 129 -29.14 -30.36 18.26
N ALA A 130 -30.46 -30.59 18.28
CA ALA A 130 -31.13 -31.35 17.23
C ALA A 130 -31.03 -30.63 15.87
N SER A 131 -31.17 -29.31 15.85
CA SER A 131 -31.00 -28.50 14.64
C SER A 131 -29.57 -28.54 14.10
N ARG A 132 -28.54 -28.37 14.96
CA ARG A 132 -27.12 -28.47 14.58
C ARG A 132 -26.80 -29.81 13.91
N ARG A 133 -27.22 -30.93 14.52
CA ARG A 133 -27.03 -32.28 13.95
C ARG A 133 -27.69 -32.44 12.59
N ARG A 134 -28.85 -31.82 12.37
CA ARG A 134 -29.57 -31.87 11.08
C ARG A 134 -28.81 -31.08 10.00
N VAL A 135 -28.28 -29.91 10.32
CA VAL A 135 -27.46 -29.10 9.40
C VAL A 135 -26.17 -29.84 9.04
N GLU A 136 -25.46 -30.40 10.02
CA GLU A 136 -24.24 -31.20 9.79
C GLU A 136 -24.51 -32.41 8.89
N PHE A 137 -25.65 -33.08 9.08
CA PHE A 137 -26.06 -34.20 8.23
C PHE A 137 -26.34 -33.76 6.78
N GLN A 138 -26.95 -32.59 6.59
CA GLN A 138 -27.19 -32.03 5.25
C GLN A 138 -25.90 -31.58 4.57
N ALA A 139 -24.98 -30.95 5.30
CA ALA A 139 -23.70 -30.47 4.78
C ALA A 139 -22.77 -31.61 4.33
N ARG A 140 -22.88 -32.81 4.94
CA ARG A 140 -22.13 -34.00 4.53
C ARG A 140 -22.71 -34.72 3.30
N LYS A 141 -23.92 -34.34 2.88
CA LYS A 141 -24.64 -34.94 1.75
C LYS A 141 -24.55 -34.13 0.46
N ALA A 142 -24.13 -32.87 0.56
CA ALA A 142 -23.83 -31.98 -0.56
C ALA A 142 -22.38 -32.14 -0.99
#